data_AF-A0A1C6K4U0-F1
#
_entry.id   AF-A0A1C6K4U0-F1
#
_cell.length_a   1.000
_cell.length_b   1.000
_cell.length_c   1.000
_cell.angle_alpha   90.00
_cell.angle_beta   90.00
_cell.angle_gamma   90.00
#
_symmetry.space_group_name_H-M   'P 1'
#
loop_
_entity.id
_entity.type
_entity.pdbx_description
1 polymer ?
#
loop_
_entity_poly.entity_id
_entity_poly.type
_entity_poly.pdbx_seq_one_letter_code
_entity_poly.pdbx_strand_id
1 'polypeptide(L)'
;MLTMSQINDIRDLSQKGYSISKISSLTGLDRKTVRKYLNQDDFSPQPPVAKRRTSIVTPYLDIIEEWLSDQRDRESGSKCVTTGSICVPCKKV
;
A
#
# COMPACT_ATOMS: atom_id res chain seq x y z
N MET A 1 4.20 -23.40 -13.49
CA MET A 1 3.26 -22.29 -13.77
C MET A 1 2.71 -22.52 -15.17
N LEU A 2 1.40 -22.41 -15.39
CA LEU A 2 0.83 -22.53 -16.74
C LEU A 2 1.16 -21.31 -17.58
N THR A 3 1.22 -21.50 -18.90
CA THR A 3 1.35 -20.38 -19.85
C THR A 3 0.00 -19.69 -20.05
N MET A 4 0.01 -18.42 -20.45
CA MET A 4 -1.24 -17.70 -20.74
C MET A 4 -2.08 -18.40 -21.82
N SER A 5 -1.45 -19.07 -22.79
CA SER A 5 -2.15 -19.88 -23.79
C SER A 5 -3.00 -20.96 -23.15
N GLN A 6 -2.42 -21.75 -22.22
CA GLN A 6 -3.15 -22.84 -21.56
C GLN A 6 -4.30 -22.33 -20.68
N ILE A 7 -4.13 -21.16 -20.05
CA ILE A 7 -5.18 -20.53 -19.24
C ILE A 7 -6.32 -20.05 -20.14
N ASN A 8 -6.01 -19.48 -21.29
CA ASN A 8 -7.00 -19.06 -22.27
C ASN A 8 -7.77 -20.26 -22.83
N ASP A 9 -7.09 -21.37 -23.15
CA ASP A 9 -7.73 -22.60 -23.62
C ASP A 9 -8.78 -23.13 -22.61
N ILE A 10 -8.47 -23.05 -21.31
CA ILE A 10 -9.42 -23.43 -20.24
C ILE A 10 -10.66 -22.51 -20.26
N ARG A 11 -10.46 -21.19 -20.36
CA ARG A 11 -11.56 -20.21 -20.40
C ARG A 11 -12.41 -20.38 -21.65
N ASP A 12 -11.80 -20.54 -22.82
CA ASP A 12 -12.49 -20.73 -24.09
C ASP A 12 -13.37 -21.99 -24.07
N LEU A 13 -12.86 -23.09 -23.50
CA LEU A 13 -13.64 -24.32 -23.35
C LEU A 13 -14.77 -24.17 -22.33
N SER A 14 -14.55 -23.43 -21.24
CA SER A 14 -15.62 -23.12 -20.29
C SER A 14 -16.70 -22.24 -20.91
N GLN A 15 -16.33 -21.26 -21.72
CA GLN A 15 -17.26 -20.36 -22.42
C GLN A 15 -18.07 -21.10 -23.50
N LYS A 16 -17.50 -22.14 -24.11
CA LYS A 16 -18.20 -23.10 -24.98
C LYS A 16 -19.19 -24.01 -24.23
N GLY A 17 -19.22 -23.98 -22.89
CA GLY A 17 -20.14 -24.75 -22.06
C GLY A 17 -19.65 -26.16 -21.70
N TYR A 18 -18.37 -26.47 -21.87
CA TYR A 18 -17.83 -27.77 -21.47
C TYR A 18 -17.74 -27.91 -19.95
N SER A 19 -17.97 -29.13 -19.44
CA SER A 19 -17.79 -29.44 -18.02
C SER A 19 -16.31 -29.52 -17.64
N ILE A 20 -15.99 -29.27 -16.36
CA ILE A 20 -14.62 -29.31 -15.83
C ILE A 20 -13.90 -30.62 -16.17
N SER A 21 -14.60 -31.76 -16.09
CA SER A 21 -14.04 -33.07 -16.44
C SER A 21 -13.66 -33.15 -17.92
N LYS A 22 -14.48 -32.60 -18.82
CA LYS A 22 -14.21 -32.58 -20.26
C LYS A 22 -13.04 -31.66 -20.59
N ILE A 23 -12.96 -30.50 -19.95
CA ILE A 23 -11.85 -29.55 -20.09
C ILE A 23 -10.53 -30.20 -19.66
N SER A 24 -10.54 -30.91 -18.53
CA SER A 24 -9.38 -31.66 -18.03
C SER A 24 -8.91 -32.72 -19.02
N SER A 25 -9.82 -33.50 -19.61
CA SER A 25 -9.47 -34.49 -20.63
C SER A 25 -8.92 -33.89 -21.92
N LEU A 26 -9.44 -32.73 -22.36
CA LEU A 26 -9.01 -32.06 -23.60
C LEU A 26 -7.66 -31.36 -23.45
N THR A 27 -7.43 -30.70 -22.32
CA THR A 27 -6.20 -29.93 -22.05
C THR A 27 -5.09 -30.79 -21.43
N GLY A 28 -5.42 -31.98 -20.92
CA GLY A 28 -4.49 -32.83 -20.18
C GLY A 28 -4.14 -32.30 -18.79
N LEU A 29 -4.87 -31.29 -18.30
CA LEU A 29 -4.63 -30.64 -17.02
C LEU A 29 -5.45 -31.27 -15.89
N ASP A 30 -4.91 -31.26 -14.68
CA ASP A 30 -5.66 -31.72 -13.50
C ASP A 30 -6.91 -30.87 -13.25
N ARG A 31 -7.98 -31.51 -12.77
CA ARG A 31 -9.28 -30.87 -12.49
C ARG A 31 -9.16 -29.75 -11.45
N LYS A 32 -8.25 -29.89 -10.48
CA LYS A 32 -8.00 -28.85 -9.47
C LYS A 32 -7.44 -27.58 -10.13
N THR A 33 -6.55 -27.75 -11.09
CA THR A 33 -5.97 -26.66 -11.89
C THR A 33 -7.05 -25.94 -12.68
N VAL A 34 -7.88 -26.69 -13.42
CA VAL A 34 -9.00 -26.12 -14.17
C VAL A 34 -9.91 -25.30 -13.24
N ARG A 35 -10.30 -25.83 -12.09
CA ARG A 35 -11.14 -25.11 -11.11
C ARG A 35 -10.44 -23.87 -10.55
N LYS A 36 -9.13 -23.93 -10.27
CA LYS A 36 -8.36 -22.77 -9.79
C LYS A 36 -8.41 -21.62 -10.79
N TYR A 37 -8.11 -21.90 -12.07
CA TYR A 37 -8.02 -20.87 -13.11
C TYR A 37 -9.39 -20.38 -13.59
N LEU A 38 -10.47 -21.16 -13.41
CA LEU A 38 -11.84 -20.67 -13.65
C LEU A 38 -12.33 -19.72 -12.55
N ASN A 39 -11.86 -19.88 -11.32
CA ASN A 39 -12.21 -18.98 -10.21
C ASN A 39 -11.32 -17.74 -10.14
N GLN A 40 -10.26 -17.68 -10.94
CA GLN A 40 -9.31 -16.58 -10.96
C GLN A 40 -9.64 -15.66 -12.14
N ASP A 41 -10.13 -14.46 -11.82
CA ASP A 41 -10.49 -13.47 -12.84
C ASP A 41 -9.34 -12.50 -13.16
N ASP A 42 -8.55 -12.15 -12.15
CA ASP A 42 -7.41 -11.23 -12.28
C ASP A 42 -6.10 -11.97 -12.57
N PHE A 43 -5.54 -11.70 -13.76
CA PHE A 43 -4.22 -12.15 -14.21
C PHE A 43 -3.30 -10.97 -14.53
N SER A 44 -3.68 -9.75 -14.12
CA SER A 44 -2.86 -8.58 -14.33
C SER A 44 -1.57 -8.70 -13.52
N PRO A 45 -0.39 -8.47 -14.12
CA PRO A 45 0.82 -8.33 -13.34
C PRO A 45 0.67 -7.09 -12.45
N GLN A 46 0.63 -7.29 -11.13
CA GLN A 46 0.62 -6.16 -10.22
C GLN A 46 1.92 -5.36 -10.42
N PRO A 47 1.83 -4.03 -10.60
CA PRO A 47 3.02 -3.20 -10.73
C PRO A 47 3.89 -3.43 -9.48
N PRO A 48 5.22 -3.54 -9.64
CA PRO A 48 6.10 -3.76 -8.51
C PRO A 48 5.89 -2.63 -7.51
N VAL A 49 5.49 -2.98 -6.28
CA VAL A 49 5.31 -2.00 -5.21
C VAL A 49 6.68 -1.37 -4.98
N ALA A 50 6.78 -0.06 -5.24
CA ALA A 50 8.00 0.68 -5.02
C ALA A 50 8.44 0.47 -3.57
N LYS A 51 9.63 -0.09 -3.37
CA LYS A 51 10.20 -0.26 -2.03
C LYS A 51 10.32 1.14 -1.42
N ARG A 52 9.52 1.43 -0.40
CA ARG A 52 9.61 2.69 0.33
C ARG A 52 10.98 2.75 0.99
N ARG A 53 11.85 3.63 0.50
CA ARG A 53 13.10 3.96 1.19
C ARG A 53 12.73 4.87 2.36
N THR A 54 13.10 4.48 3.58
CA THR A 54 13.10 5.41 4.70
C THR A 54 14.13 6.49 4.40
N SER A 55 13.70 7.75 4.30
CA SER A 55 14.65 8.86 4.11
C SER A 55 15.49 9.00 5.39
N ILE A 56 16.69 9.55 5.28
CA ILE A 56 17.54 9.82 6.45
C ILE A 56 16.81 10.74 7.45
N VAL A 57 15.86 11.55 6.96
CA VAL A 57 15.08 12.51 7.75
C VAL A 57 13.92 11.86 8.49
N THR A 58 13.41 10.70 8.07
CA THR A 58 12.22 10.07 8.70
C THR A 58 12.34 9.86 10.22
N PRO A 59 13.50 9.45 10.79
CA PRO A 59 13.62 9.25 12.24
C PRO A 59 13.61 10.57 13.04
N TYR A 60 13.81 11.71 12.37
CA TYR A 60 13.94 13.02 13.02
C TYR A 60 12.71 13.91 12.83
N LEU A 61 11.67 13.44 12.15
CA LEU A 61 10.48 14.25 11.85
C LEU A 61 9.84 14.80 13.13
N ASP A 62 9.69 13.97 14.16
CA ASP A 62 9.10 14.39 15.44
C ASP A 62 9.89 15.54 16.09
N ILE A 63 11.23 15.46 16.06
CA ILE A 63 12.12 16.49 16.62
C ILE A 63 12.03 17.78 15.80
N ILE A 64 11.99 17.65 14.47
CA ILE A 64 11.87 18.80 13.56
C ILE A 64 10.52 19.48 13.78
N GLU A 65 9.44 18.72 13.92
CA GLU A 65 8.10 19.24 14.20
C GLU A 65 8.02 19.96 15.54
N GLU A 66 8.65 19.40 16.59
CA GLU A 66 8.77 20.03 17.90
C GLU A 66 9.44 21.41 17.78
N TRP A 67 10.64 21.49 17.17
CA TRP A 67 11.36 22.76 16.98
C TRP A 67 10.58 23.78 16.17
N LEU A 68 9.87 23.33 15.13
CA LEU A 68 9.04 24.22 14.31
C LEU A 68 7.83 24.74 15.08
N SER A 69 7.19 23.92 15.92
CA SER A 69 6.12 24.40 16.82
C SER A 69 6.65 25.45 17.77
N ASP A 70 7.85 25.19 18.29
CA ASP A 70 8.53 26.04 19.24
C ASP A 70 8.83 27.42 18.68
N GLN A 71 9.27 27.48 17.42
CA GLN A 71 9.46 28.73 16.69
C GLN A 71 8.14 29.45 16.40
N ARG A 72 7.12 28.73 15.91
CA ARG A 72 5.79 29.34 15.62
C ARG A 72 5.18 29.99 16.86
N ASP A 73 5.34 29.39 18.04
CA ASP A 73 4.77 29.93 19.27
C ASP A 73 5.55 31.16 19.77
N ARG A 74 6.86 31.23 19.48
CA ARG A 74 7.70 32.43 19.71
C ARG A 74 7.30 33.57 18.77
N GLU A 75 7.08 33.27 17.50
CA GLU A 75 6.67 34.24 16.47
C GLU A 75 5.25 34.78 16.70
N SER A 76 4.33 33.91 17.14
CA SER A 76 2.94 34.28 17.46
C SER A 76 2.76 34.87 18.87
N GLY A 77 3.85 35.04 19.63
CA GLY A 77 3.81 35.59 20.99
C GLY A 77 2.95 34.79 21.97
N SER A 78 2.68 33.52 21.68
CA SER A 78 1.65 32.70 22.36
C SER A 78 2.24 31.62 23.28
N LYS A 79 3.41 31.85 23.89
CA LYS A 79 3.87 31.05 25.05
C LYS A 79 3.85 31.87 26.33
N CYS A 80 2.71 31.86 27.00
CA CYS A 80 2.67 32.01 28.45
C CYS A 80 2.87 30.60 29.03
N VAL A 81 4.10 30.22 29.40
CA VAL A 81 4.31 29.01 30.21
C VAL A 81 4.31 29.42 31.68
N THR A 82 3.20 29.17 32.35
CA THR A 82 3.09 29.28 33.81
C THR A 82 3.70 28.06 34.47
N THR A 83 4.98 28.17 34.85
CA THR A 83 5.58 27.32 35.90
C THR A 83 6.49 28.17 36.75
N GLY A 84 6.05 28.46 37.99
CA GLY A 84 6.85 29.14 39.00
C GLY A 84 6.84 30.67 38.82
N SER A 85 6.39 31.35 39.88
CA SER A 85 6.25 32.80 40.03
C SER A 85 7.19 33.70 39.19
N ILE A 86 6.56 34.64 38.46
CA ILE A 86 7.07 35.87 37.84
C ILE A 86 7.09 35.83 36.31
N CYS A 87 6.00 36.34 35.71
CA CYS A 87 5.99 36.80 34.31
C CYS A 87 6.67 38.17 34.24
N VAL A 88 7.81 38.27 33.56
CA VAL A 88 8.34 39.57 33.13
C VAL A 88 7.83 39.84 31.71
N PRO A 89 7.08 40.93 31.47
CA PRO A 89 6.73 41.30 30.11
C PRO A 89 8.02 41.68 29.36
N CYS A 90 8.25 41.06 28.20
CA CYS A 90 9.25 41.55 27.25
C CYS A 90 8.88 42.99 26.89
N LYS A 91 9.55 43.97 27.51
CA LYS A 91 9.52 45.35 27.04
C LYS A 91 10.00 45.34 25.60
N LYS A 92 9.10 45.69 24.69
CA LYS A 92 9.42 46.03 23.31
C LYS A 92 10.30 47.28 23.36
N VAL A 93 11.57 47.15 22.99
CA VAL A 93 12.45 48.29 22.66
C VAL A 93 12.02 48.83 21.30
#